data_AF-A0A545UXZ1-F1
#
_entry.id   AF-A0A545UXZ1-F1
#
_cell.length_a   1.000
_cell.length_b   1.000
_cell.length_c   1.000
_cell.angle_alpha   90.00
_cell.angle_beta   90.00
_cell.angle_gamma   90.00
#
_symmetry.space_group_name_H-M   'P 1'
#
loop_
_entity.id
_entity.type
_entity.pdbx_description
1 polymer ?
#
loop_
_entity_poly.entity_id
_entity_poly.type
_entity_poly.pdbx_seq_one_letter_code
_entity_poly.pdbx_strand_id
1 'polypeptide(L)'
;MVRQLCSSLVLRHPPKLNPNPPHHCSSQCQRLAYTGSAISCSYSRANGGQSRGSIGSANVRAVAVAAAAGPTNSVVTAPPSSAMYSCTHLSIVSQYGWPNPTSEQEKGLLYHLCVLRKQLETFERRGLLAGIIQFSRSLSMAGRFPHLRHSLCSFSASHIGGLTQSSLSRQVELHYRGSAIQGMAADLEILNSGSGLDQSSRQGLVESAIILAWYSNDPGEYAQLLKGTLAVCSLLPENARSGQPALVSPVTGTGLPTCAAPPHHTYYPFLEQMRKSTLALSRCDLSAGVRAAVKDLHNFIYNILHSPLADHSVERELRAMFPIRNWLRFVPEAPSRLESGSDDDFLLHMYLANYETAVLLTSPLWPDLDTPLGFHERRRCVRKMRDCVSERLLKKNGGALLPVPPAADPVVGDRKTLRACREWLCISEIAIECYDVWCSRRS
;
A
#
# COMPACT_ATOMS: atom_id res chain seq x y z
N MET A 1 -23.63 15.31 -1.87
CA MET A 1 -22.43 14.44 -1.90
C MET A 1 -21.71 14.48 -3.25
N VAL A 2 -22.37 14.13 -4.38
CA VAL A 2 -21.79 14.20 -5.75
C VAL A 2 -21.30 15.62 -6.11
N ARG A 3 -22.11 16.66 -5.84
CA ARG A 3 -21.67 18.06 -6.06
C ARG A 3 -20.43 18.45 -5.25
N GLN A 4 -20.21 17.87 -4.07
CA GLN A 4 -19.08 18.19 -3.19
C GLN A 4 -17.78 17.51 -3.65
N LEU A 5 -17.88 16.29 -4.20
CA LEU A 5 -16.80 15.56 -4.88
C LEU A 5 -16.37 16.26 -6.18
N CYS A 6 -17.33 16.74 -6.99
CA CYS A 6 -17.01 17.42 -8.25
C CYS A 6 -16.43 18.83 -8.06
N SER A 7 -16.87 19.60 -7.06
CA SER A 7 -16.42 20.99 -6.88
C SER A 7 -15.02 21.15 -6.28
N SER A 8 -14.47 20.09 -5.67
CA SER A 8 -13.17 20.14 -4.97
C SER A 8 -11.99 19.71 -5.86
N LEU A 9 -12.26 19.18 -7.07
CA LEU A 9 -11.26 18.59 -7.97
C LEU A 9 -10.73 19.56 -9.05
N VAL A 10 -10.96 20.87 -8.89
CA VAL A 10 -10.38 21.89 -9.78
C VAL A 10 -8.90 22.06 -9.45
N LEU A 11 -8.06 21.56 -10.36
CA LEU A 11 -6.60 21.50 -10.32
C LEU A 11 -5.93 22.82 -9.87
N ARG A 12 -5.12 22.77 -8.80
CA ARG A 12 -4.13 23.82 -8.49
C ARG A 12 -2.74 23.41 -9.01
N HIS A 13 -2.04 24.35 -9.65
CA HIS A 13 -0.72 24.16 -10.27
C HIS A 13 0.38 23.73 -9.27
N PRO A 14 1.35 22.90 -9.69
CA PRO A 14 2.45 22.47 -8.83
C PRO A 14 3.62 23.49 -8.77
N PRO A 15 4.42 23.49 -7.69
CA PRO A 15 5.66 24.27 -7.60
C PRO A 15 6.83 23.61 -8.35
N LYS A 16 7.79 24.45 -8.79
CA LYS A 16 9.00 24.04 -9.53
C LYS A 16 9.99 23.28 -8.61
N LEU A 17 10.52 22.15 -9.09
CA LEU A 17 11.59 21.39 -8.43
C LEU A 17 12.88 21.40 -9.27
N ASN A 18 14.01 21.54 -8.57
CA ASN A 18 15.38 21.71 -9.07
C ASN A 18 15.99 20.35 -9.52
N PRO A 19 16.86 20.29 -10.54
CA PRO A 19 17.36 19.03 -11.09
C PRO A 19 18.74 18.66 -10.53
N ASN A 20 18.88 17.44 -10.00
CA ASN A 20 20.06 16.58 -10.17
C ASN A 20 19.91 15.30 -9.32
N PRO A 21 19.62 14.13 -9.92
CA PRO A 21 19.73 12.83 -9.25
C PRO A 21 20.96 12.03 -9.75
N PRO A 22 21.47 11.08 -8.94
CA PRO A 22 22.46 10.12 -9.39
C PRO A 22 21.81 9.02 -10.23
N HIS A 23 22.46 8.68 -11.35
CA HIS A 23 22.06 7.62 -12.26
C HIS A 23 22.18 6.25 -11.60
N HIS A 24 21.13 5.43 -11.59
CA HIS A 24 21.18 4.00 -11.90
C HIS A 24 19.74 3.45 -12.12
N CYS A 25 19.58 2.69 -13.21
CA CYS A 25 18.37 1.97 -13.68
C CYS A 25 17.38 2.77 -14.56
N SER A 26 17.66 2.93 -15.88
CA SER A 26 16.81 3.76 -16.77
C SER A 26 16.44 3.20 -18.16
N SER A 27 16.45 1.90 -18.46
CA SER A 27 16.05 1.46 -19.82
C SER A 27 15.07 0.29 -19.94
N GLN A 28 14.80 -0.47 -18.87
CA GLN A 28 13.87 -1.62 -18.93
C GLN A 28 12.45 -1.26 -18.45
N CYS A 29 12.30 -0.52 -17.34
CA CYS A 29 10.98 -0.08 -16.85
C CYS A 29 10.30 0.97 -17.74
N GLN A 30 11.07 1.79 -18.47
CA GLN A 30 10.51 2.75 -19.43
C GLN A 30 9.85 2.08 -20.64
N ARG A 31 10.28 0.87 -21.04
CA ARG A 31 9.71 0.14 -22.19
C ARG A 31 8.33 -0.46 -21.89
N LEU A 32 8.10 -0.92 -20.65
CA LEU A 32 6.79 -1.38 -20.18
C LEU A 32 5.69 -0.32 -20.32
N ALA A 33 6.02 0.95 -20.07
CA ALA A 33 5.08 2.06 -20.16
C ALA A 33 4.72 2.45 -21.61
N TYR A 34 5.55 2.06 -22.59
CA TYR A 34 5.45 2.57 -23.97
C TYR A 34 5.00 1.53 -24.99
N THR A 35 5.37 0.25 -24.85
CA THR A 35 5.09 -0.76 -25.90
C THR A 35 4.13 -1.86 -25.49
N GLY A 36 3.66 -1.89 -24.23
CA GLY A 36 2.81 -2.98 -23.71
C GLY A 36 3.47 -4.37 -23.76
N SER A 37 4.77 -4.44 -24.07
CA SER A 37 5.48 -5.71 -24.27
C SER A 37 6.16 -6.14 -22.97
N ALA A 38 5.83 -7.33 -22.46
CA ALA A 38 6.53 -7.92 -21.34
C ALA A 38 7.97 -8.30 -21.76
N ILE A 39 8.96 -7.89 -20.96
CA ILE A 39 10.35 -8.35 -21.08
C ILE A 39 10.70 -9.06 -19.77
N SER A 40 11.32 -10.23 -19.88
CA SER A 40 11.88 -11.00 -18.76
C SER A 40 12.76 -10.09 -17.89
N CYS A 41 12.33 -9.82 -16.66
CA CYS A 41 13.09 -9.05 -15.69
C CYS A 41 14.04 -10.00 -14.94
N SER A 42 15.21 -10.27 -15.54
CA SER A 42 16.25 -11.04 -14.86
C SER A 42 17.05 -10.09 -13.95
N TYR A 43 16.76 -10.11 -12.65
CA TYR A 43 17.64 -9.53 -11.64
C TYR A 43 18.86 -10.44 -11.43
N SER A 44 19.85 -10.36 -12.31
CA SER A 44 21.13 -11.05 -12.12
C SER A 44 22.16 -10.09 -11.53
N ARG A 45 22.52 -10.35 -10.26
CA ARG A 45 23.62 -9.72 -9.53
C ARG A 45 24.94 -10.14 -10.19
N ALA A 46 25.68 -9.20 -10.77
CA ALA A 46 27.05 -9.47 -11.24
C ALA A 46 27.98 -9.59 -10.02
N ASN A 47 28.57 -10.77 -9.84
CA ASN A 47 29.64 -11.04 -8.87
C ASN A 47 31.02 -10.83 -9.53
N GLY A 48 32.00 -10.39 -8.73
CA GLY A 48 33.43 -10.27 -9.06
C GLY A 48 33.84 -8.80 -9.16
N GLY A 49 34.80 -8.26 -8.42
CA GLY A 49 36.04 -8.84 -7.90
C GLY A 49 37.18 -7.90 -8.36
N GLN A 50 37.94 -7.36 -7.40
CA GLN A 50 38.92 -6.28 -7.55
C GLN A 50 40.06 -6.56 -8.56
N SER A 51 40.55 -5.51 -9.23
CA SER A 51 42.00 -5.16 -9.24
C SER A 51 42.27 -3.73 -9.73
N ARG A 52 43.25 -3.07 -9.07
CA ARG A 52 43.76 -1.70 -9.25
C ARG A 52 44.41 -1.42 -10.62
N GLY A 53 44.40 -0.14 -11.04
CA GLY A 53 45.38 0.40 -12.01
C GLY A 53 45.04 1.73 -12.72
N SER A 54 45.32 2.86 -12.07
CA SER A 54 46.00 4.08 -12.59
C SER A 54 45.73 4.68 -14.00
N ILE A 55 45.32 5.97 -13.99
CA ILE A 55 45.64 7.13 -14.87
C ILE A 55 45.15 7.14 -16.34
N GLY A 56 44.49 8.25 -16.73
CA GLY A 56 44.43 8.72 -18.11
C GLY A 56 43.28 9.69 -18.43
N SER A 57 43.62 10.96 -18.67
CA SER A 57 42.74 12.09 -18.97
C SER A 57 42.22 12.12 -20.42
N ALA A 58 41.16 12.92 -20.63
CA ALA A 58 40.70 13.56 -21.88
C ALA A 58 39.95 12.71 -22.93
N ASN A 59 38.67 13.01 -23.15
CA ASN A 59 38.24 13.96 -24.19
C ASN A 59 36.72 14.05 -24.29
N VAL A 60 36.20 15.27 -24.12
CA VAL A 60 34.84 15.67 -24.48
C VAL A 60 34.82 15.89 -25.99
N ARG A 61 33.93 15.21 -26.71
CA ARG A 61 33.49 15.68 -28.03
C ARG A 61 32.00 15.44 -28.22
N ALA A 62 31.28 16.54 -28.19
CA ALA A 62 29.92 16.65 -28.68
C ALA A 62 29.84 16.27 -30.15
N VAL A 63 28.77 15.56 -30.52
CA VAL A 63 28.23 15.57 -31.89
C VAL A 63 26.73 15.79 -31.78
N ALA A 64 26.31 17.02 -32.05
CA ALA A 64 25.02 17.29 -32.64
C ALA A 64 25.16 17.15 -34.16
N VAL A 65 24.09 16.75 -34.85
CA VAL A 65 23.45 17.53 -35.94
C VAL A 65 22.51 16.65 -36.78
N ALA A 66 21.29 17.20 -36.91
CA ALA A 66 20.32 17.23 -38.02
C ALA A 66 19.55 16.00 -38.51
N ALA A 67 18.25 16.28 -38.60
CA ALA A 67 17.27 15.68 -39.50
C ALA A 67 17.47 16.12 -40.96
N ALA A 68 17.14 15.24 -41.91
CA ALA A 68 16.63 15.58 -43.24
C ALA A 68 15.91 14.37 -43.87
N ALA A 69 14.86 14.64 -44.62
CA ALA A 69 13.90 13.72 -45.21
C ALA A 69 14.35 13.08 -46.54
N GLY A 70 13.77 11.93 -46.89
CA GLY A 70 13.69 11.44 -48.28
C GLY A 70 13.70 9.92 -48.44
N PRO A 71 12.93 9.31 -49.37
CA PRO A 71 12.34 7.98 -49.20
C PRO A 71 13.09 6.89 -49.97
N THR A 72 13.28 5.72 -49.37
CA THR A 72 13.59 4.49 -50.10
C THR A 72 12.88 3.29 -49.48
N ASN A 73 12.06 2.65 -50.31
CA ASN A 73 11.45 1.35 -50.06
C ASN A 73 12.52 0.32 -49.72
N SER A 74 12.44 -0.28 -48.53
CA SER A 74 12.99 -1.60 -48.29
C SER A 74 12.00 -2.42 -47.48
N VAL A 75 11.78 -3.62 -48.01
CA VAL A 75 10.80 -4.64 -47.64
C VAL A 75 10.79 -4.89 -46.14
N VAL A 76 9.68 -4.57 -45.47
CA VAL A 76 9.38 -5.07 -44.12
C VAL A 76 8.93 -6.52 -44.28
N THR A 77 9.86 -7.45 -44.12
CA THR A 77 9.52 -8.83 -43.79
C THR A 77 8.77 -8.84 -42.47
N ALA A 78 7.52 -9.28 -42.50
CA ALA A 78 6.68 -9.48 -41.32
C ALA A 78 7.40 -10.41 -40.32
N PRO A 79 7.47 -10.06 -39.03
CA PRO A 79 7.84 -11.02 -38.02
C PRO A 79 6.68 -12.01 -37.82
N PRO A 80 7.00 -13.28 -37.51
CA PRO A 80 6.05 -14.38 -37.59
C PRO A 80 4.94 -14.28 -36.54
N SER A 81 3.79 -14.77 -36.96
CA SER A 81 2.53 -14.89 -36.27
C SER A 81 2.57 -15.73 -34.99
N SER A 82 1.86 -15.23 -33.97
CA SER A 82 0.95 -16.00 -33.10
C SER A 82 1.45 -16.99 -32.05
N ALA A 83 2.73 -17.04 -31.68
CA ALA A 83 3.16 -18.03 -30.69
C ALA A 83 4.21 -17.52 -29.68
N MET A 84 3.82 -16.65 -28.71
CA MET A 84 4.53 -16.58 -27.42
C MET A 84 3.87 -15.78 -26.27
N TYR A 85 2.56 -15.52 -26.28
CA TYR A 85 1.86 -14.94 -25.12
C TYR A 85 1.04 -16.01 -24.40
N SER A 86 1.72 -16.93 -23.71
CA SER A 86 1.03 -17.76 -22.71
C SER A 86 0.80 -16.89 -21.47
N CYS A 87 -0.29 -16.13 -21.52
CA CYS A 87 -0.79 -15.24 -20.50
C CYS A 87 -1.46 -16.00 -19.36
N THR A 88 -0.84 -17.07 -18.86
CA THR A 88 -1.39 -17.92 -17.80
C THR A 88 -1.53 -17.16 -16.47
N HIS A 89 -0.69 -16.14 -16.23
CA HIS A 89 -0.76 -15.34 -15.01
C HIS A 89 -1.94 -14.36 -14.97
N LEU A 90 -2.41 -13.82 -16.10
CA LEU A 90 -3.60 -12.98 -16.10
C LEU A 90 -4.84 -13.87 -15.90
N SER A 91 -5.00 -14.99 -16.60
CA SER A 91 -6.18 -15.88 -16.44
C SER A 91 -6.43 -16.40 -15.01
N ILE A 92 -5.44 -16.29 -14.10
CA ILE A 92 -5.50 -16.81 -12.72
C ILE A 92 -5.84 -15.72 -11.68
N VAL A 93 -5.81 -14.43 -12.02
CA VAL A 93 -5.81 -13.35 -11.00
C VAL A 93 -7.19 -12.72 -10.72
N SER A 94 -8.08 -12.69 -11.71
CA SER A 94 -9.46 -12.21 -11.52
C SER A 94 -10.42 -13.38 -11.36
N GLN A 95 -11.16 -13.41 -10.25
CA GLN A 95 -12.20 -14.43 -10.03
C GLN A 95 -13.36 -14.29 -11.04
N TYR A 96 -13.45 -13.15 -11.72
CA TYR A 96 -14.48 -12.83 -12.71
C TYR A 96 -13.93 -12.82 -14.15
N GLY A 97 -12.69 -13.29 -14.38
CA GLY A 97 -11.98 -13.12 -15.64
C GLY A 97 -11.52 -11.67 -15.89
N TRP A 98 -10.76 -11.42 -16.96
CA TRP A 98 -10.40 -10.06 -17.34
C TRP A 98 -11.45 -9.48 -18.29
N PRO A 99 -11.87 -8.21 -18.13
CA PRO A 99 -12.90 -7.65 -18.98
C PRO A 99 -12.34 -7.43 -20.39
N ASN A 100 -13.16 -7.69 -21.41
CA ASN A 100 -12.87 -7.33 -22.79
C ASN A 100 -13.85 -6.24 -23.26
N PRO A 101 -13.37 -5.17 -23.93
CA PRO A 101 -11.97 -4.88 -24.25
C PRO A 101 -11.21 -4.27 -23.06
N THR A 102 -9.92 -4.61 -22.94
CA THR A 102 -8.93 -3.95 -22.07
C THR A 102 -7.75 -3.53 -22.96
N SER A 103 -7.32 -2.28 -22.87
CA SER A 103 -6.23 -1.76 -23.71
C SER A 103 -4.88 -2.41 -23.36
N GLU A 104 -3.91 -2.41 -24.28
CA GLU A 104 -2.57 -2.93 -23.99
C GLU A 104 -1.87 -2.21 -22.83
N GLN A 105 -2.14 -0.90 -22.67
CA GLN A 105 -1.62 -0.14 -21.55
C GLN A 105 -2.22 -0.60 -20.22
N GLU A 106 -3.55 -0.81 -20.17
CA GLU A 106 -4.21 -1.39 -18.99
C GLU A 106 -3.66 -2.79 -18.68
N LYS A 107 -3.47 -3.65 -19.69
CA LYS A 107 -2.89 -4.98 -19.49
C LYS A 107 -1.50 -4.90 -18.85
N GLY A 108 -0.63 -4.02 -19.34
CA GLY A 108 0.70 -3.81 -18.77
C GLY A 108 0.66 -3.32 -17.33
N LEU A 109 -0.22 -2.37 -17.01
CA LEU A 109 -0.41 -1.86 -15.65
C LEU A 109 -0.96 -2.93 -14.70
N LEU A 110 -1.94 -3.71 -15.12
CA LEU A 110 -2.53 -4.78 -14.31
C LEU A 110 -1.57 -5.95 -14.14
N TYR A 111 -0.79 -6.26 -15.18
CA TYR A 111 0.28 -7.26 -15.10
C TYR A 111 1.33 -6.87 -14.03
N HIS A 112 1.74 -5.62 -13.98
CA HIS A 112 2.64 -5.11 -12.92
C HIS A 112 2.07 -5.40 -11.52
N LEU A 113 0.76 -5.20 -11.31
CA LEU A 113 0.12 -5.51 -10.02
C LEU A 113 0.07 -7.00 -9.70
N CYS A 114 -0.10 -7.85 -10.72
CA CYS A 114 -0.03 -9.29 -10.56
C CYS A 114 1.37 -9.72 -10.10
N VAL A 115 2.42 -9.10 -10.65
CA VAL A 115 3.81 -9.32 -10.21
C VAL A 115 3.95 -8.90 -8.76
N LEU A 116 3.56 -7.67 -8.38
CA LEU A 116 3.63 -7.23 -6.98
C LEU A 116 2.91 -8.17 -6.01
N ARG A 117 1.71 -8.65 -6.38
CA ARG A 117 0.98 -9.63 -5.57
C ARG A 117 1.76 -10.93 -5.43
N LYS A 118 2.34 -11.45 -6.52
CA LYS A 118 3.14 -12.68 -6.51
C LYS A 118 4.36 -12.55 -5.59
N GLN A 119 5.04 -11.40 -5.65
CA GLN A 119 6.18 -11.10 -4.77
C GLN A 119 5.79 -11.07 -3.29
N LEU A 120 4.54 -10.74 -2.99
CA LEU A 120 3.97 -10.63 -1.65
C LEU A 120 3.17 -11.87 -1.22
N GLU A 121 3.12 -12.92 -2.03
CA GLU A 121 2.24 -14.09 -1.84
C GLU A 121 2.50 -14.80 -0.50
N THR A 122 3.76 -14.88 -0.06
CA THR A 122 4.10 -15.51 1.23
C THR A 122 3.53 -14.73 2.41
N PHE A 123 3.50 -13.40 2.34
CA PHE A 123 2.89 -12.56 3.37
C PHE A 123 1.37 -12.63 3.33
N GLU A 124 0.78 -12.68 2.13
CA GLU A 124 -0.67 -12.86 1.93
C GLU A 124 -1.12 -14.20 2.54
N ARG A 125 -0.49 -15.31 2.14
CA ARG A 125 -0.83 -16.66 2.64
C ARG A 125 -0.68 -16.80 4.15
N ARG A 126 0.37 -16.20 4.71
CA ARG A 126 0.57 -16.18 6.16
C ARG A 126 -0.41 -15.22 6.85
N GLY A 127 -0.98 -14.26 6.13
CA GLY A 127 -1.88 -13.24 6.65
C GLY A 127 -1.15 -12.27 7.58
N LEU A 128 -0.01 -11.74 7.13
CA LEU A 128 0.86 -10.88 7.94
C LEU A 128 0.59 -9.39 7.75
N LEU A 129 -0.01 -8.97 6.63
CA LEU A 129 -0.31 -7.56 6.36
C LEU A 129 -1.72 -7.39 5.83
N ALA A 130 -2.49 -6.52 6.46
CA ALA A 130 -3.89 -6.27 6.09
C ALA A 130 -3.97 -5.59 4.71
N GLY A 131 -3.02 -4.69 4.42
CA GLY A 131 -2.96 -4.03 3.11
C GLY A 131 -2.77 -5.01 1.95
N ILE A 132 -2.02 -6.11 2.12
CA ILE A 132 -1.82 -7.10 1.04
C ILE A 132 -3.11 -7.89 0.80
N ILE A 133 -3.80 -8.29 1.87
CA ILE A 133 -5.07 -9.00 1.81
C ILE A 133 -6.11 -8.14 1.10
N GLN A 134 -6.21 -6.86 1.49
CA GLN A 134 -7.10 -5.90 0.85
C GLN A 134 -6.76 -5.68 -0.62
N PHE A 135 -5.49 -5.43 -0.94
CA PHE A 135 -5.01 -5.29 -2.32
C PHE A 135 -5.38 -6.49 -3.20
N SER A 136 -5.18 -7.70 -2.69
CA SER A 136 -5.46 -8.95 -3.41
C SER A 136 -6.96 -9.15 -3.64
N ARG A 137 -7.79 -8.75 -2.65
CA ARG A 137 -9.25 -8.71 -2.80
C ARG A 137 -9.68 -7.70 -3.86
N SER A 138 -9.14 -6.48 -3.84
CA SER A 138 -9.48 -5.48 -4.86
C SER A 138 -9.08 -5.96 -6.26
N LEU A 139 -7.91 -6.58 -6.41
CA LEU A 139 -7.41 -7.11 -7.68
C LEU A 139 -8.28 -8.25 -8.21
N SER A 140 -8.77 -9.14 -7.34
CA SER A 140 -9.65 -10.24 -7.77
C SER A 140 -11.02 -9.78 -8.28
N MET A 141 -11.48 -8.60 -7.87
CA MET A 141 -12.74 -7.99 -8.31
C MET A 141 -12.61 -7.09 -9.54
N ALA A 142 -11.38 -6.77 -9.98
CA ALA A 142 -11.12 -5.81 -11.05
C ALA A 142 -11.82 -6.18 -12.39
N GLY A 143 -12.07 -7.48 -12.60
CA GLY A 143 -12.80 -7.99 -13.76
C GLY A 143 -14.26 -7.57 -13.86
N ARG A 144 -14.89 -7.24 -12.72
CA ARG A 144 -16.33 -6.97 -12.65
C ARG A 144 -16.67 -5.47 -12.69
N PHE A 145 -15.77 -4.63 -12.19
CA PHE A 145 -16.05 -3.20 -11.97
C PHE A 145 -15.05 -2.33 -12.73
N PRO A 146 -15.45 -1.66 -13.82
CA PRO A 146 -14.55 -0.81 -14.61
C PRO A 146 -13.88 0.29 -13.79
N HIS A 147 -14.62 0.95 -12.89
CA HIS A 147 -14.04 1.97 -12.01
C HIS A 147 -12.94 1.41 -11.10
N LEU A 148 -13.04 0.15 -10.66
CA LEU A 148 -12.03 -0.52 -9.82
C LEU A 148 -10.81 -0.90 -10.63
N ARG A 149 -11.01 -1.41 -11.83
CA ARG A 149 -9.91 -1.63 -12.78
C ARG A 149 -9.15 -0.33 -13.03
N HIS A 150 -9.84 0.77 -13.29
CA HIS A 150 -9.19 2.07 -13.50
C HIS A 150 -8.50 2.59 -12.22
N SER A 151 -9.08 2.40 -11.03
CA SER A 151 -8.41 2.70 -9.75
C SER A 151 -7.09 1.95 -9.62
N LEU A 152 -7.07 0.67 -9.98
CA LEU A 152 -5.88 -0.18 -9.95
C LEU A 152 -4.86 0.23 -11.03
N CYS A 153 -5.29 0.58 -12.23
CA CYS A 153 -4.39 1.14 -13.26
C CYS A 153 -3.73 2.44 -12.81
N SER A 154 -4.50 3.34 -12.17
CA SER A 154 -3.98 4.57 -11.57
C SER A 154 -2.95 4.27 -10.48
N PHE A 155 -3.28 3.36 -9.55
CA PHE A 155 -2.37 2.87 -8.52
C PHE A 155 -1.06 2.32 -9.11
N SER A 156 -1.17 1.48 -10.14
CA SER A 156 -0.02 0.85 -10.81
C SER A 156 0.88 1.88 -11.47
N ALA A 157 0.29 2.82 -12.22
CA ALA A 157 1.03 3.91 -12.85
C ALA A 157 1.72 4.80 -11.80
N SER A 158 1.06 5.08 -10.67
CA SER A 158 1.64 5.84 -9.56
C SER A 158 2.83 5.12 -8.92
N HIS A 159 2.70 3.81 -8.67
CA HIS A 159 3.76 2.98 -8.13
C HIS A 159 4.98 2.92 -9.06
N ILE A 160 4.75 2.65 -10.36
CA ILE A 160 5.82 2.67 -11.38
C ILE A 160 6.46 4.04 -11.46
N GLY A 161 5.67 5.12 -11.41
CA GLY A 161 6.15 6.49 -11.39
C GLY A 161 7.08 6.76 -10.21
N GLY A 162 6.73 6.27 -9.02
CA GLY A 162 7.57 6.35 -7.82
C GLY A 162 8.91 5.60 -7.95
N LEU A 163 8.88 4.41 -8.56
CA LEU A 163 10.10 3.61 -8.80
C LEU A 163 11.01 4.20 -9.88
N THR A 164 10.42 4.77 -10.93
CA THR A 164 11.17 5.22 -12.12
C THR A 164 11.45 6.72 -12.14
N GLN A 165 10.82 7.49 -11.24
CA GLN A 165 10.82 8.97 -11.26
C GLN A 165 10.33 9.55 -12.60
N SER A 166 9.46 8.81 -13.31
CA SER A 166 8.95 9.19 -14.63
C SER A 166 7.78 10.16 -14.53
N SER A 167 7.90 11.33 -15.16
CA SER A 167 6.80 12.30 -15.28
C SER A 167 5.67 11.81 -16.18
N LEU A 168 5.96 10.92 -17.14
CA LEU A 168 4.94 10.31 -18.01
C LEU A 168 3.98 9.43 -17.22
N SER A 169 4.49 8.69 -16.23
CA SER A 169 3.67 7.86 -15.34
C SER A 169 2.62 8.66 -14.59
N ARG A 170 2.89 9.96 -14.33
CA ARG A 170 1.90 10.86 -13.72
C ARG A 170 0.73 11.17 -14.65
N GLN A 171 0.96 11.32 -15.96
CA GLN A 171 -0.15 11.55 -16.91
C GLN A 171 -1.05 10.32 -17.02
N VAL A 172 -0.44 9.13 -17.09
CA VAL A 172 -1.16 7.85 -17.13
C VAL A 172 -1.95 7.63 -15.84
N GLU A 173 -1.34 7.90 -14.69
CA GLU A 173 -2.00 7.80 -13.39
C GLU A 173 -3.21 8.73 -13.30
N LEU A 174 -3.08 9.99 -13.75
CA LEU A 174 -4.16 10.98 -13.73
C LEU A 174 -5.30 10.60 -14.68
N HIS A 175 -4.97 10.05 -15.85
CA HIS A 175 -5.96 9.57 -16.82
C HIS A 175 -6.86 8.49 -16.19
N TYR A 176 -6.26 7.41 -15.69
CA TYR A 176 -7.04 6.33 -15.07
C TYR A 176 -7.69 6.76 -13.75
N ARG A 177 -7.08 7.69 -12.99
CA ARG A 177 -7.71 8.28 -11.80
C ARG A 177 -9.01 8.99 -12.16
N GLY A 178 -8.99 9.82 -13.20
CA GLY A 178 -10.16 10.53 -13.71
C GLY A 178 -11.26 9.56 -14.15
N SER A 179 -10.91 8.54 -14.94
CA SER A 179 -11.85 7.51 -15.41
C SER A 179 -12.45 6.69 -14.25
N ALA A 180 -11.67 6.41 -13.21
CA ALA A 180 -12.17 5.73 -12.01
C ALA A 180 -13.20 6.58 -11.26
N ILE A 181 -12.90 7.87 -11.03
CA ILE A 181 -13.80 8.80 -10.34
C ILE A 181 -15.10 8.99 -11.13
N GLN A 182 -15.03 9.12 -12.46
CA GLN A 182 -16.20 9.23 -13.33
C GLN A 182 -17.09 7.98 -13.25
N GLY A 183 -16.49 6.78 -13.33
CA GLY A 183 -17.24 5.53 -13.20
C GLY A 183 -17.87 5.36 -11.82
N MET A 184 -17.16 5.70 -10.74
CA MET A 184 -17.73 5.71 -9.39
C MET A 184 -18.90 6.70 -9.27
N ALA A 185 -18.80 7.88 -9.87
CA ALA A 185 -19.87 8.88 -9.83
C ALA A 185 -21.14 8.38 -10.53
N ALA A 186 -21.02 7.73 -11.69
CA ALA A 186 -22.14 7.12 -12.39
C ALA A 186 -22.83 6.04 -11.55
N ASP A 187 -22.08 5.14 -10.90
CA ASP A 187 -22.63 4.11 -10.03
C ASP A 187 -23.30 4.70 -8.77
N LEU A 188 -22.74 5.77 -8.21
CA LEU A 188 -23.37 6.51 -7.11
C LEU A 188 -24.68 7.21 -7.54
N GLU A 189 -24.80 7.67 -8.78
CA GLU A 189 -26.06 8.22 -9.30
C GLU A 189 -27.16 7.15 -9.36
N ILE A 190 -26.81 5.94 -9.80
CA ILE A 190 -27.73 4.77 -9.81
C ILE A 190 -28.19 4.38 -8.40
N LEU A 191 -27.32 4.51 -7.39
CA LEU A 191 -27.71 4.34 -5.98
C LEU A 191 -28.76 5.38 -5.55
N ASN A 192 -28.57 6.64 -5.94
CA ASN A 192 -29.43 7.73 -5.52
C ASN A 192 -30.77 7.77 -6.27
N SER A 193 -30.86 7.19 -7.47
CA SER A 193 -32.10 7.12 -8.26
C SER A 193 -33.11 6.07 -7.78
N GLY A 194 -32.84 5.36 -6.68
CA GLY A 194 -33.76 4.38 -6.10
C GLY A 194 -33.79 3.02 -6.81
N SER A 195 -33.09 2.88 -7.94
CA SER A 195 -32.86 1.61 -8.64
C SER A 195 -32.07 0.59 -7.81
N GLY A 196 -31.32 1.08 -6.82
CA GLY A 196 -30.44 0.27 -5.97
C GLY A 196 -29.24 -0.25 -6.75
N LEU A 197 -28.12 -0.44 -6.06
CA LEU A 197 -27.04 -1.29 -6.54
C LEU A 197 -27.11 -2.62 -5.80
N ASP A 198 -26.72 -3.69 -6.48
CA ASP A 198 -26.47 -4.95 -5.79
C ASP A 198 -25.31 -4.79 -4.77
N GLN A 199 -25.21 -5.74 -3.86
CA GLN A 199 -24.18 -5.73 -2.81
C GLN A 199 -22.76 -5.69 -3.38
N SER A 200 -22.54 -6.37 -4.50
CA SER A 200 -21.21 -6.48 -5.12
C SER A 200 -20.77 -5.14 -5.73
N SER A 201 -21.66 -4.40 -6.35
CA SER A 201 -21.39 -3.08 -6.93
C SER A 201 -21.06 -2.06 -5.84
N ARG A 202 -21.77 -2.10 -4.70
CA ARG A 202 -21.39 -1.28 -3.54
C ARG A 202 -20.01 -1.66 -2.99
N GLN A 203 -19.68 -2.95 -2.93
CA GLN A 203 -18.33 -3.39 -2.56
C GLN A 203 -17.28 -2.91 -3.57
N GLY A 204 -17.59 -2.93 -4.86
CA GLY A 204 -16.76 -2.36 -5.92
C GLY A 204 -16.45 -0.89 -5.66
N LEU A 205 -17.48 -0.08 -5.36
CA LEU A 205 -17.32 1.34 -5.03
C LEU A 205 -16.40 1.57 -3.83
N VAL A 206 -16.60 0.80 -2.76
CA VAL A 206 -15.79 0.82 -1.54
C VAL A 206 -14.32 0.51 -1.85
N GLU A 207 -14.05 -0.59 -2.57
CA GLU A 207 -12.69 -0.97 -2.94
C GLU A 207 -12.02 0.08 -3.83
N SER A 208 -12.76 0.64 -4.80
CA SER A 208 -12.26 1.70 -5.67
C SER A 208 -11.83 2.93 -4.90
N ALA A 209 -12.67 3.39 -3.97
CA ALA A 209 -12.39 4.56 -3.16
C ALA A 209 -11.17 4.35 -2.27
N ILE A 210 -11.02 3.16 -1.66
CA ILE A 210 -9.87 2.85 -0.81
C ILE A 210 -8.57 2.80 -1.64
N ILE A 211 -8.57 2.12 -2.80
CA ILE A 211 -7.38 2.08 -3.68
C ILE A 211 -6.97 3.48 -4.16
N LEU A 212 -7.94 4.33 -4.52
CA LEU A 212 -7.66 5.73 -4.90
C LEU A 212 -7.12 6.55 -3.71
N ALA A 213 -7.59 6.28 -2.49
CA ALA A 213 -7.15 6.96 -1.29
C ALA A 213 -5.69 6.60 -0.94
N TRP A 214 -5.31 5.32 -1.05
CA TRP A 214 -3.96 4.85 -0.76
C TRP A 214 -2.87 5.62 -1.51
N TYR A 215 -3.14 6.03 -2.75
CA TYR A 215 -2.19 6.78 -3.59
C TYR A 215 -2.54 8.25 -3.79
N SER A 216 -3.52 8.77 -3.04
CA SER A 216 -3.80 10.21 -3.05
C SER A 216 -2.57 11.02 -2.59
N ASN A 217 -2.38 12.15 -3.25
CA ASN A 217 -1.33 13.13 -2.93
C ASN A 217 -1.88 14.27 -2.06
N ASP A 218 -3.19 14.32 -1.86
CA ASP A 218 -3.87 15.40 -1.16
C ASP A 218 -4.63 14.85 0.08
N PRO A 219 -4.38 15.40 1.29
CA PRO A 219 -5.09 14.96 2.48
C PRO A 219 -6.61 15.16 2.41
N GLY A 220 -7.09 16.18 1.70
CA GLY A 220 -8.50 16.45 1.50
C GLY A 220 -9.17 15.39 0.65
N GLU A 221 -8.57 15.07 -0.50
CA GLU A 221 -9.02 14.01 -1.40
C GLU A 221 -9.02 12.64 -0.70
N TYR A 222 -7.95 12.31 0.02
CA TYR A 222 -7.88 11.11 0.85
C TYR A 222 -9.06 11.01 1.82
N ALA A 223 -9.32 12.08 2.59
CA ALA A 223 -10.41 12.10 3.54
C ALA A 223 -11.77 12.01 2.84
N GLN A 224 -11.96 12.68 1.70
CA GLN A 224 -13.21 12.63 0.94
C GLN A 224 -13.51 11.23 0.39
N LEU A 225 -12.52 10.53 -0.15
CA LEU A 225 -12.67 9.16 -0.66
C LEU A 225 -13.05 8.19 0.47
N LEU A 226 -12.38 8.27 1.63
CA LEU A 226 -12.68 7.40 2.76
C LEU A 226 -14.00 7.75 3.44
N LYS A 227 -14.39 9.03 3.51
CA LYS A 227 -15.75 9.43 3.91
C LYS A 227 -16.82 8.83 2.99
N GLY A 228 -16.56 8.87 1.68
CA GLY A 228 -17.43 8.23 0.69
C GLY A 228 -17.61 6.73 0.96
N THR A 229 -16.51 6.06 1.31
CA THR A 229 -16.50 4.66 1.70
C THR A 229 -17.42 4.40 2.91
N LEU A 230 -17.27 5.20 3.97
CA LEU A 230 -18.11 5.08 5.18
C LEU A 230 -19.61 5.24 4.87
N ALA A 231 -19.95 6.22 4.02
CA ALA A 231 -21.33 6.45 3.61
C ALA A 231 -21.92 5.32 2.75
N VAL A 232 -21.11 4.65 1.92
CA VAL A 232 -21.57 3.48 1.15
C VAL A 232 -21.68 2.25 2.07
N CYS A 233 -20.76 2.08 3.02
CA CYS A 233 -20.75 0.96 3.96
C CYS A 233 -21.93 0.97 4.94
N SER A 234 -22.45 2.15 5.31
CA SER A 234 -23.66 2.27 6.13
C SER A 234 -24.92 1.77 5.41
N LEU A 235 -24.88 1.65 4.08
CA LEU A 235 -25.96 1.11 3.24
C LEU A 235 -25.83 -0.41 3.00
N LEU A 236 -24.73 -1.04 3.44
CA LEU A 236 -24.53 -2.48 3.30
C LEU A 236 -25.17 -3.24 4.48
N PRO A 237 -25.90 -4.35 4.21
CA PRO A 237 -26.33 -5.26 5.26
C PRO A 237 -25.14 -5.78 6.08
N GLU A 238 -25.30 -5.92 7.40
CA GLU A 238 -24.19 -6.23 8.30
C GLU A 238 -23.49 -7.57 7.99
N ASN A 239 -24.24 -8.57 7.52
CA ASN A 239 -23.74 -9.88 7.13
C ASN A 239 -22.85 -9.87 5.87
N ALA A 240 -22.97 -8.82 5.04
CA ALA A 240 -22.18 -8.67 3.81
C ALA A 240 -20.89 -7.87 4.02
N ARG A 241 -20.61 -7.41 5.25
CA ARG A 241 -19.32 -6.86 5.70
C ARG A 241 -18.29 -7.96 6.01
N SER A 242 -18.42 -9.12 5.37
CA SER A 242 -17.90 -10.44 5.79
C SER A 242 -16.59 -10.39 6.60
N GLY A 243 -16.67 -10.84 7.86
CA GLY A 243 -15.55 -10.95 8.80
C GLY A 243 -15.50 -9.88 9.90
N GLN A 244 -16.32 -8.83 9.82
CA GLN A 244 -16.36 -7.75 10.80
C GLN A 244 -17.51 -7.96 11.80
N PRO A 245 -17.30 -7.86 13.13
CA PRO A 245 -18.41 -7.74 14.06
C PRO A 245 -19.21 -6.48 13.75
N ALA A 246 -20.52 -6.65 13.67
CA ALA A 246 -21.56 -5.69 13.36
C ALA A 246 -21.50 -4.40 14.21
N LEU A 247 -20.89 -3.31 13.71
CA LEU A 247 -20.84 -2.04 14.46
C LEU A 247 -20.88 -0.80 13.56
N VAL A 248 -21.95 -0.62 12.80
CA VAL A 248 -22.37 0.73 12.37
C VAL A 248 -23.88 0.81 12.51
N SER A 249 -24.34 1.38 13.63
CA SER A 249 -25.71 1.87 13.74
C SER A 249 -25.89 3.04 12.76
N PRO A 250 -26.97 3.10 11.96
CA PRO A 250 -27.18 4.18 11.02
C PRO A 250 -27.30 5.51 11.78
N VAL A 251 -26.45 6.47 11.42
CA VAL A 251 -26.56 7.85 11.86
C VAL A 251 -27.81 8.45 11.22
N THR A 252 -28.94 8.26 11.87
CA THR A 252 -30.07 9.19 11.80
C THR A 252 -29.93 10.14 12.98
N GLY A 253 -29.88 11.43 12.68
CA GLY A 253 -29.68 12.48 13.67
C GLY A 253 -30.70 12.43 14.81
N THR A 254 -30.32 13.12 15.89
CA THR A 254 -31.05 13.35 17.15
C THR A 254 -30.85 12.29 18.25
N GLY A 255 -29.77 12.50 19.02
CA GLY A 255 -29.71 12.33 20.47
C GLY A 255 -29.88 10.93 21.06
N LEU A 256 -28.78 10.17 21.21
CA LEU A 256 -28.61 9.17 22.29
C LEU A 256 -27.10 8.92 22.53
N PRO A 257 -26.72 8.41 23.71
CA PRO A 257 -25.43 8.68 24.35
C PRO A 257 -24.30 8.06 23.54
N THR A 258 -23.42 8.91 23.04
CA THR A 258 -22.07 8.53 22.68
C THR A 258 -21.51 7.73 23.85
N CYS A 259 -21.20 6.44 23.64
CA CYS A 259 -20.25 5.74 24.48
C CYS A 259 -19.01 6.63 24.51
N ALA A 260 -18.85 7.40 25.60
CA ALA A 260 -17.82 8.42 25.67
C ALA A 260 -16.49 7.74 25.35
N ALA A 261 -15.82 8.23 24.31
CA ALA A 261 -14.44 7.84 24.05
C ALA A 261 -13.70 7.99 25.39
N PRO A 262 -13.04 6.94 25.91
CA PRO A 262 -12.48 7.04 27.24
C PRO A 262 -11.45 8.17 27.26
N PRO A 263 -11.31 8.84 28.42
CA PRO A 263 -10.58 10.10 28.51
C PRO A 263 -9.18 9.97 27.93
N HIS A 264 -8.72 10.99 27.18
CA HIS A 264 -7.47 10.98 26.40
C HIS A 264 -6.24 10.49 27.17
N HIS A 265 -6.20 10.72 28.48
CA HIS A 265 -5.16 10.23 29.38
C HIS A 265 -5.01 8.71 29.40
N THR A 266 -6.05 7.96 29.03
CA THR A 266 -6.08 6.49 29.00
C THR A 266 -5.23 5.92 27.86
N TYR A 267 -5.13 6.64 26.73
CA TYR A 267 -4.45 6.16 25.52
C TYR A 267 -3.02 6.69 25.35
N TYR A 268 -2.71 7.80 26.04
CA TYR A 268 -1.37 8.39 26.04
C TYR A 268 -0.26 7.37 26.36
N PRO A 269 -0.39 6.49 27.38
CA PRO A 269 0.64 5.50 27.68
C PRO A 269 0.90 4.53 26.53
N PHE A 270 -0.13 4.16 25.76
CA PHE A 270 0.00 3.21 24.65
C PHE A 270 0.69 3.85 23.44
N LEU A 271 0.29 5.08 23.08
CA LEU A 271 0.95 5.84 22.02
C LEU A 271 2.41 6.16 22.37
N GLU A 272 2.70 6.46 23.65
CA GLU A 272 4.07 6.66 24.13
C GLU A 272 4.90 5.37 24.04
N GLN A 273 4.30 4.21 24.36
CA GLN A 273 4.97 2.92 24.19
C GLN A 273 5.19 2.58 22.69
N MET A 274 4.25 2.92 21.80
CA MET A 274 4.45 2.82 20.35
C MET A 274 5.58 3.74 19.86
N ARG A 275 5.70 4.95 20.42
CA ARG A 275 6.81 5.87 20.16
C ARG A 275 8.15 5.27 20.57
N LYS A 276 8.22 4.59 21.72
CA LYS A 276 9.43 3.86 22.14
C LYS A 276 9.79 2.72 21.18
N SER A 277 8.81 1.95 20.71
CA SER A 277 9.03 0.88 19.73
C SER A 277 9.62 1.42 18.42
N THR A 278 9.02 2.47 17.85
CA THR A 278 9.56 3.09 16.63
C THR A 278 10.94 3.71 16.82
N LEU A 279 11.20 4.32 17.98
CA LEU A 279 12.52 4.86 18.33
C LEU A 279 13.58 3.76 18.54
N ALA A 280 13.19 2.60 19.07
CA ALA A 280 14.09 1.46 19.19
C ALA A 280 14.45 0.90 17.80
N LEU A 281 13.46 0.79 16.91
CA LEU A 281 13.68 0.37 15.52
C LEU A 281 14.57 1.37 14.76
N SER A 282 14.38 2.68 14.94
CA SER A 282 15.18 3.70 14.25
C SER A 282 16.67 3.69 14.62
N ARG A 283 17.05 3.00 15.69
CA ARG A 283 18.45 2.83 16.12
C ARG A 283 19.13 1.63 15.45
N CYS A 284 18.37 0.75 14.78
CA CYS A 284 18.89 -0.39 14.04
C CYS A 284 19.54 0.08 12.72
N ASP A 285 20.32 -0.80 12.09
CA ASP A 285 20.95 -0.50 10.80
C ASP A 285 19.94 -0.67 9.65
N LEU A 286 19.15 0.39 9.42
CA LEU A 286 18.10 0.41 8.41
C LEU A 286 18.62 0.91 7.07
N SER A 287 18.16 0.29 5.98
CA SER A 287 18.33 0.83 4.62
C SER A 287 17.66 2.22 4.50
N ALA A 288 18.11 3.03 3.55
CA ALA A 288 17.67 4.42 3.42
C ALA A 288 16.14 4.57 3.31
N GLY A 289 15.48 3.74 2.48
CA GLY A 289 14.02 3.72 2.33
C GLY A 289 13.30 3.36 3.62
N VAL A 290 13.72 2.29 4.30
CA VAL A 290 13.11 1.86 5.58
C VAL A 290 13.34 2.89 6.68
N ARG A 291 14.51 3.52 6.72
CA ARG A 291 14.82 4.59 7.69
C ARG A 291 13.89 5.79 7.52
N ALA A 292 13.65 6.23 6.28
CA ALA A 292 12.70 7.29 5.99
C ALA A 292 11.27 6.89 6.42
N ALA A 293 10.85 5.67 6.09
CA ALA A 293 9.54 5.16 6.45
C ALA A 293 9.32 5.04 7.97
N VAL A 294 10.34 4.61 8.73
CA VAL A 294 10.32 4.59 10.20
C VAL A 294 10.22 6.00 10.77
N LYS A 295 10.92 6.98 10.19
CA LYS A 295 10.83 8.38 10.60
C LYS A 295 9.43 8.95 10.37
N ASP A 296 8.83 8.67 9.23
CA ASP A 296 7.46 9.13 8.93
C ASP A 296 6.43 8.51 9.89
N LEU A 297 6.58 7.21 10.20
CA LEU A 297 5.74 6.54 11.19
C LEU A 297 5.93 7.15 12.60
N HIS A 298 7.17 7.46 12.98
CA HIS A 298 7.46 8.11 14.26
C HIS A 298 6.82 9.50 14.34
N ASN A 299 6.93 10.30 13.28
CA ASN A 299 6.30 11.62 13.19
C ASN A 299 4.78 11.53 13.27
N PHE A 300 4.18 10.53 12.62
CA PHE A 300 2.74 10.28 12.71
C PHE A 300 2.32 10.00 14.17
N ILE A 301 3.00 9.09 14.87
CA ILE A 301 2.70 8.79 16.28
C ILE A 301 2.86 10.03 17.16
N TYR A 302 3.95 10.78 16.96
CA TYR A 302 4.19 12.03 17.67
C TYR A 302 3.06 13.05 17.45
N ASN A 303 2.60 13.20 16.21
CA ASN A 303 1.54 14.14 15.87
C ASN A 303 0.20 13.75 16.49
N ILE A 304 -0.16 12.46 16.51
CA ILE A 304 -1.38 12.00 17.20
C ILE A 304 -1.28 12.25 18.70
N LEU A 305 -0.13 11.93 19.31
CA LEU A 305 0.10 12.08 20.74
C LEU A 305 -0.06 13.54 21.21
N HIS A 306 0.30 14.51 20.36
CA HIS A 306 0.25 15.94 20.67
C HIS A 306 -0.88 16.69 19.95
N SER A 307 -1.78 15.98 19.27
CA SER A 307 -2.91 16.61 18.60
C SER A 307 -3.96 17.03 19.62
N PRO A 308 -4.50 18.27 19.55
CA PRO A 308 -5.67 18.64 20.33
C PRO A 308 -6.87 17.86 19.80
N LEU A 309 -7.19 16.74 20.43
CA LEU A 309 -8.29 15.84 20.06
C LEU A 309 -9.69 16.41 20.39
N ALA A 310 -9.79 17.67 20.84
CA ALA A 310 -11.04 18.27 21.32
C ALA A 310 -12.14 18.45 20.25
N ASP A 311 -11.80 18.34 18.96
CA ASP A 311 -12.77 18.40 17.86
C ASP A 311 -12.67 17.11 17.02
N HIS A 312 -13.65 16.24 17.20
CA HIS A 312 -13.73 14.86 16.68
C HIS A 312 -14.45 14.75 15.33
N SER A 313 -14.26 15.69 14.41
CA SER A 313 -14.82 15.51 13.07
C SER A 313 -14.13 14.34 12.33
N VAL A 314 -14.92 13.43 11.75
CA VAL A 314 -14.41 12.30 10.91
C VAL A 314 -13.44 12.77 9.82
N GLU A 315 -13.61 14.00 9.30
CA GLU A 315 -12.67 14.59 8.35
C GLU A 315 -11.27 14.78 8.91
N ARG A 316 -11.19 15.32 10.13
CA ARG A 316 -9.93 15.59 10.81
C ARG A 316 -9.23 14.27 11.13
N GLU A 317 -9.97 13.29 11.60
CA GLU A 317 -9.46 11.95 11.95
C GLU A 317 -8.90 11.25 10.71
N LEU A 318 -9.62 11.27 9.60
CA LEU A 318 -9.12 10.77 8.32
C LEU A 318 -7.89 11.56 7.86
N ARG A 319 -7.90 12.90 7.90
CA ARG A 319 -6.71 13.68 7.54
C ARG A 319 -5.51 13.35 8.42
N ALA A 320 -5.72 13.06 9.71
CA ALA A 320 -4.67 12.66 10.61
C ALA A 320 -4.03 11.32 10.22
N MET A 321 -4.79 10.40 9.61
CA MET A 321 -4.30 9.12 9.07
C MET A 321 -3.54 9.24 7.75
N PHE A 322 -3.72 10.34 7.00
CA PHE A 322 -3.08 10.54 5.69
C PHE A 322 -1.56 10.26 5.65
N PRO A 323 -0.75 10.67 6.64
CA PRO A 323 0.70 10.43 6.64
C PRO A 323 1.09 8.96 6.60
N ILE A 324 0.20 8.03 6.94
CA ILE A 324 0.47 6.58 6.95
C ILE A 324 -0.55 5.79 6.10
N ARG A 325 -1.18 6.45 5.13
CA ARG A 325 -2.26 5.90 4.29
C ARG A 325 -1.95 4.59 3.58
N ASN A 326 -0.70 4.33 3.20
CA ASN A 326 -0.27 3.06 2.62
C ASN A 326 1.24 2.86 2.75
N TRP A 327 1.66 1.73 3.34
CA TRP A 327 3.07 1.37 3.51
C TRP A 327 3.83 1.25 2.19
N LEU A 328 3.17 0.76 1.11
CA LEU A 328 3.83 0.54 -0.18
C LEU A 328 4.31 1.84 -0.83
N ARG A 329 3.75 2.98 -0.41
CA ARG A 329 4.20 4.29 -0.88
C ARG A 329 5.55 4.71 -0.29
N PHE A 330 5.84 4.29 0.94
CA PHE A 330 7.06 4.66 1.66
C PHE A 330 8.22 3.73 1.34
N VAL A 331 7.90 2.47 1.03
CA VAL A 331 8.88 1.45 0.68
C VAL A 331 8.40 0.72 -0.59
N PRO A 332 8.40 1.39 -1.77
CA PRO A 332 7.90 0.80 -3.02
C PRO A 332 8.73 -0.42 -3.47
N GLU A 333 9.96 -0.58 -2.99
CA GLU A 333 10.81 -1.74 -3.21
C GLU A 333 10.52 -2.92 -2.29
N ALA A 334 9.64 -2.78 -1.30
CA ALA A 334 9.35 -3.84 -0.34
C ALA A 334 8.89 -5.17 -1.00
N PRO A 335 8.06 -5.20 -2.06
CA PRO A 335 7.65 -6.45 -2.70
C PRO A 335 8.83 -7.30 -3.17
N SER A 336 9.78 -6.73 -3.93
CA SER A 336 10.94 -7.49 -4.43
C SER A 336 11.89 -7.92 -3.30
N ARG A 337 12.01 -7.10 -2.26
CA ARG A 337 12.79 -7.38 -1.05
C ARG A 337 12.22 -8.54 -0.21
N LEU A 338 10.89 -8.64 -0.17
CA LEU A 338 10.19 -9.67 0.59
C LEU A 338 10.02 -10.98 -0.19
N GLU A 339 10.11 -10.93 -1.53
CA GLU A 339 10.02 -12.11 -2.41
C GLU A 339 11.16 -13.11 -2.19
N SER A 340 12.39 -12.62 -1.98
CA SER A 340 13.58 -13.47 -1.87
C SER A 340 13.55 -14.45 -0.70
N GLY A 341 12.61 -14.28 0.24
CA GLY A 341 12.50 -15.10 1.45
C GLY A 341 13.74 -15.05 2.34
N SER A 342 14.72 -14.20 2.00
CA SER A 342 15.97 -14.05 2.74
C SER A 342 15.69 -13.36 4.06
N ASP A 343 16.20 -13.93 5.15
CA ASP A 343 16.13 -13.31 6.48
C ASP A 343 16.82 -11.94 6.55
N ASP A 344 17.59 -11.57 5.50
CA ASP A 344 18.25 -10.28 5.29
C ASP A 344 17.30 -9.06 5.45
N ASP A 345 15.99 -9.23 5.20
CA ASP A 345 15.01 -8.14 5.32
C ASP A 345 14.10 -8.24 6.56
N PHE A 346 14.64 -8.80 7.65
CA PHE A 346 13.96 -8.82 8.95
C PHE A 346 13.63 -7.42 9.49
N LEU A 347 14.49 -6.42 9.28
CA LEU A 347 14.21 -5.05 9.73
C LEU A 347 13.08 -4.38 8.93
N LEU A 348 12.90 -4.76 7.66
CA LEU A 348 11.72 -4.36 6.87
C LEU A 348 10.44 -5.01 7.43
N HIS A 349 10.49 -6.30 7.79
CA HIS A 349 9.39 -6.95 8.50
C HIS A 349 9.06 -6.22 9.81
N MET A 350 10.07 -5.84 10.61
CA MET A 350 9.86 -5.11 11.86
C MET A 350 9.24 -3.73 11.63
N TYR A 351 9.60 -3.02 10.54
CA TYR A 351 8.92 -1.79 10.14
C TYR A 351 7.44 -2.03 9.84
N LEU A 352 7.12 -3.03 9.02
CA LEU A 352 5.74 -3.35 8.65
C LEU A 352 4.92 -3.78 9.87
N ALA A 353 5.53 -4.51 10.80
CA ALA A 353 4.93 -4.89 12.07
C ALA A 353 4.59 -3.66 12.93
N ASN A 354 5.52 -2.70 13.03
CA ASN A 354 5.27 -1.41 13.70
C ASN A 354 4.17 -0.60 12.99
N TYR A 355 4.15 -0.60 11.65
CA TYR A 355 3.13 0.09 10.86
C TYR A 355 1.73 -0.47 11.14
N GLU A 356 1.54 -1.78 11.06
CA GLU A 356 0.24 -2.42 11.34
C GLU A 356 -0.21 -2.18 12.79
N THR A 357 0.72 -2.24 13.74
CA THR A 357 0.44 -2.00 15.17
C THR A 357 0.04 -0.55 15.42
N ALA A 358 0.72 0.43 14.80
CA ALA A 358 0.38 1.83 14.93
C ALA A 358 -1.00 2.15 14.37
N VAL A 359 -1.37 1.56 13.23
CA VAL A 359 -2.74 1.72 12.68
C VAL A 359 -3.76 1.04 13.58
N LEU A 360 -3.49 -0.15 14.10
CA LEU A 360 -4.41 -0.82 15.02
C LEU A 360 -4.67 -0.01 16.30
N LEU A 361 -3.63 0.65 16.84
CA LEU A 361 -3.74 1.49 18.02
C LEU A 361 -4.60 2.74 17.83
N THR A 362 -4.91 3.15 16.59
CA THR A 362 -5.85 4.24 16.35
C THR A 362 -7.31 3.80 16.43
N SER A 363 -7.59 2.48 16.42
CA SER A 363 -8.95 1.96 16.48
C SER A 363 -9.78 2.43 17.67
N PRO A 364 -9.24 2.56 18.90
CA PRO A 364 -10.04 3.06 20.01
C PRO A 364 -10.21 4.58 19.97
N LEU A 365 -9.31 5.29 19.27
CA LEU A 365 -9.37 6.75 19.10
C LEU A 365 -10.43 7.13 18.06
N TRP A 366 -10.45 6.40 16.94
CA TRP A 366 -11.27 6.70 15.75
C TRP A 366 -12.01 5.45 15.29
N PRO A 367 -12.97 4.97 16.10
CA PRO A 367 -13.63 3.68 15.87
C PRO A 367 -14.46 3.64 14.60
N ASP A 368 -14.93 4.80 14.12
CA ASP A 368 -15.72 4.90 12.90
C ASP A 368 -14.89 4.63 11.64
N LEU A 369 -13.57 4.53 11.77
CA LEU A 369 -12.66 4.26 10.66
C LEU A 369 -12.36 2.77 10.45
N ASP A 370 -13.04 1.85 11.17
CA ASP A 370 -12.75 0.41 11.09
C ASP A 370 -12.85 -0.16 9.67
N THR A 371 -13.93 0.13 8.94
CA THR A 371 -14.08 -0.41 7.58
C THR A 371 -13.01 0.08 6.59
N PRO A 372 -12.75 1.40 6.43
CA PRO A 372 -11.74 1.86 5.48
C PRO A 372 -10.29 1.51 5.88
N LEU A 373 -10.02 1.30 7.17
CA LEU A 373 -8.68 0.97 7.67
C LEU A 373 -8.47 -0.52 7.98
N GLY A 374 -9.55 -1.29 8.04
CA GLY A 374 -9.56 -2.74 8.28
C GLY A 374 -9.02 -3.14 9.65
N PHE A 375 -9.40 -2.47 10.75
CA PHE A 375 -8.76 -2.75 12.06
C PHE A 375 -8.92 -4.21 12.50
N HIS A 376 -10.05 -4.84 12.20
CA HIS A 376 -10.24 -6.27 12.47
C HIS A 376 -9.15 -7.15 11.81
N GLU A 377 -8.91 -6.94 10.52
CA GLU A 377 -7.88 -7.69 9.79
C GLU A 377 -6.49 -7.35 10.32
N ARG A 378 -6.24 -6.07 10.66
CA ARG A 378 -4.97 -5.65 11.27
C ARG A 378 -4.72 -6.33 12.61
N ARG A 379 -5.73 -6.49 13.47
CA ARG A 379 -5.63 -7.24 14.72
C ARG A 379 -5.24 -8.70 14.49
N ARG A 380 -5.71 -9.33 13.41
CA ARG A 380 -5.29 -10.68 13.04
C ARG A 380 -3.83 -10.71 12.56
N CYS A 381 -3.46 -9.77 11.71
CA CYS A 381 -2.10 -9.62 11.18
C CYS A 381 -1.06 -9.36 12.28
N VAL A 382 -1.33 -8.42 13.20
CA VAL A 382 -0.45 -8.08 14.32
C VAL A 382 -0.19 -9.29 15.20
N ARG A 383 -1.22 -10.07 15.54
CA ARG A 383 -1.05 -11.33 16.29
C ARG A 383 -0.14 -12.31 15.58
N LYS A 384 -0.40 -12.58 14.29
CA LYS A 384 0.42 -13.53 13.53
C LYS A 384 1.86 -13.06 13.39
N MET A 385 2.10 -11.77 13.19
CA MET A 385 3.45 -11.20 13.20
C MET A 385 4.12 -11.37 14.57
N ARG A 386 3.36 -11.20 15.66
CA ARG A 386 3.87 -11.35 17.04
C ARG A 386 4.35 -12.76 17.28
N ASP A 387 3.56 -13.74 16.86
CA ASP A 387 3.92 -15.16 16.95
C ASP A 387 5.19 -15.43 16.13
N CYS A 388 5.29 -14.89 14.90
CA CYS A 388 6.47 -15.03 14.04
C CYS A 388 7.75 -14.43 14.65
N VAL A 389 7.67 -13.23 15.23
CA VAL A 389 8.82 -12.58 15.89
C VAL A 389 9.20 -13.33 17.17
N SER A 390 8.21 -13.78 17.94
CA SER A 390 8.44 -14.54 19.18
C SER A 390 9.15 -15.86 18.91
N GLU A 391 8.70 -16.62 17.90
CA GLU A 391 9.36 -17.85 17.45
C GLU A 391 10.81 -17.62 17.03
N ARG A 392 11.08 -16.54 16.28
CA ARG A 392 12.45 -16.17 15.88
C ARG A 392 13.35 -15.85 17.08
N LEU A 393 12.81 -15.19 18.11
CA LEU A 393 13.55 -14.93 19.35
C LEU A 393 13.78 -16.20 20.19
N LEU A 394 12.79 -17.10 20.26
CA LEU A 394 12.89 -18.35 21.04
C LEU A 394 13.86 -19.35 20.43
N LYS A 395 13.86 -19.51 19.09
CA LYS A 395 14.85 -20.34 18.37
C LYS A 395 16.29 -19.92 18.68
N LYS A 396 16.53 -18.65 19.00
CA LYS A 396 17.85 -18.12 19.38
C LYS A 396 18.25 -18.46 20.82
N ASN A 397 17.30 -18.58 21.75
CA ASN A 397 17.58 -18.79 23.18
C ASN A 397 17.81 -20.26 23.57
N GLY A 398 17.97 -21.17 22.61
CA GLY A 398 18.33 -22.57 22.90
C GLY A 398 17.17 -23.42 23.43
N GLY A 399 15.97 -23.28 22.88
CA GLY A 399 14.89 -24.25 23.07
C GLY A 399 15.27 -25.61 22.48
N ALA A 400 15.98 -26.43 23.25
CA ALA A 400 16.33 -27.79 22.90
C ALA A 400 15.06 -28.65 22.86
N LEU A 401 14.58 -28.98 21.67
CA LEU A 401 13.81 -30.22 21.46
C LEU A 401 14.11 -30.92 20.12
N LEU A 402 14.86 -30.32 19.18
CA LEU A 402 15.38 -31.04 18.01
C LEU A 402 16.74 -30.46 17.55
N PRO A 403 17.68 -31.30 17.07
CA PRO A 403 18.96 -30.84 16.56
C PRO A 403 18.75 -30.22 15.17
N VAL A 404 18.84 -28.89 15.08
CA VAL A 404 18.89 -28.16 13.80
C VAL A 404 20.32 -27.67 13.60
N PRO A 405 20.90 -27.79 12.38
CA PRO A 405 22.28 -27.36 12.11
C PRO A 405 22.45 -25.85 12.29
N PRO A 406 23.67 -25.37 12.60
CA PRO A 406 23.93 -23.98 12.92
C PRO A 406 23.97 -23.14 11.63
N ALA A 407 22.81 -22.64 11.22
CA ALA A 407 22.72 -21.41 10.45
C ALA A 407 22.08 -20.38 11.38
N ALA A 408 22.91 -19.77 12.24
CA ALA A 408 22.48 -18.65 13.06
C ALA A 408 22.08 -17.50 12.15
N ASP A 409 20.81 -17.10 12.20
CA ASP A 409 20.31 -15.91 11.51
C ASP A 409 21.01 -14.67 12.09
N PRO A 410 21.96 -14.03 11.39
CA PRO A 410 22.86 -13.03 11.96
C PRO A 410 22.13 -11.74 12.35
N VAL A 411 20.96 -11.47 11.74
CA VAL A 411 20.25 -10.19 11.86
C VAL A 411 19.64 -9.97 13.25
N VAL A 412 19.20 -11.03 13.91
CA VAL A 412 18.66 -10.97 15.29
C VAL A 412 19.78 -10.98 16.34
N GLY A 413 21.05 -11.08 15.91
CA GLY A 413 22.26 -11.04 16.74
C GLY A 413 22.47 -9.73 17.49
N ASP A 414 22.16 -8.60 16.84
CA ASP A 414 22.46 -7.26 17.35
C ASP A 414 21.57 -6.85 18.55
N ARG A 415 22.20 -6.21 19.54
CA ARG A 415 21.54 -5.71 20.76
C ARG A 415 20.45 -4.69 20.43
N LYS A 416 20.62 -3.88 19.38
CA LYS A 416 19.61 -2.89 18.98
C LYS A 416 18.40 -3.57 18.35
N THR A 417 18.61 -4.54 17.46
CA THR A 417 17.53 -5.36 16.88
C THR A 417 16.74 -6.09 17.96
N LEU A 418 17.41 -6.74 18.92
CA LEU A 418 16.75 -7.40 20.05
C LEU A 418 15.90 -6.44 20.88
N ARG A 419 16.42 -5.23 21.15
CA ARG A 419 15.66 -4.19 21.84
C ARG A 419 14.43 -3.78 21.05
N ALA A 420 14.57 -3.53 19.74
CA ALA A 420 13.44 -3.19 18.87
C ALA A 420 12.37 -4.28 18.87
N CYS A 421 12.76 -5.56 18.82
CA CYS A 421 11.83 -6.68 18.90
C CYS A 421 11.07 -6.70 20.23
N ARG A 422 11.75 -6.52 21.37
CA ARG A 422 11.13 -6.53 22.70
C ARG A 422 10.15 -5.36 22.89
N GLU A 423 10.55 -4.16 22.49
CA GLU A 423 9.68 -2.97 22.57
C GLU A 423 8.43 -3.16 21.69
N TRP A 424 8.61 -3.74 20.49
CA TRP A 424 7.50 -4.02 19.59
C TRP A 424 6.57 -5.12 20.11
N LEU A 425 7.12 -6.24 20.62
CA LEU A 425 6.32 -7.32 21.20
C LEU A 425 5.43 -6.81 22.34
N CYS A 426 6.00 -5.99 23.23
CA CYS A 426 5.28 -5.35 24.33
C CYS A 426 4.08 -4.52 23.82
N ILE A 427 4.30 -3.62 22.86
CA ILE A 427 3.20 -2.78 22.35
C ILE A 427 2.20 -3.57 21.49
N SER A 428 2.63 -4.63 20.81
CA SER A 428 1.73 -5.46 19.99
C SER A 428 0.68 -6.18 20.84
N GLU A 429 1.06 -6.65 22.04
CA GLU A 429 0.12 -7.26 23.00
C GLU A 429 -0.93 -6.24 23.44
N ILE A 430 -0.45 -5.08 23.90
CA ILE A 430 -1.30 -3.98 24.35
C ILE A 430 -2.27 -3.56 23.24
N ALA A 431 -1.80 -3.44 22.00
CA ALA A 431 -2.65 -3.06 20.87
C ALA A 431 -3.77 -4.08 20.59
N ILE A 432 -3.45 -5.37 20.67
CA ILE A 432 -4.42 -6.47 20.51
C ILE A 432 -5.45 -6.42 21.64
N GLU A 433 -5.01 -6.35 22.91
CA GLU A 433 -5.89 -6.31 24.07
C GLU A 433 -6.79 -5.07 24.05
N CYS A 434 -6.24 -3.90 23.69
CA CYS A 434 -7.00 -2.66 23.56
C CYS A 434 -8.11 -2.79 22.52
N TYR A 435 -7.82 -3.39 21.37
CA TYR A 435 -8.83 -3.65 20.34
C TYR A 435 -9.90 -4.63 20.84
N ASP A 436 -9.49 -5.73 21.48
CA ASP A 436 -10.42 -6.76 21.96
C ASP A 436 -11.36 -6.23 23.06
N VAL A 437 -10.84 -5.44 24.01
CA VAL A 437 -11.64 -4.75 25.04
C VAL A 437 -12.59 -3.74 24.40
N TRP A 438 -12.12 -2.98 23.40
CA TRP A 438 -12.96 -2.04 22.67
C TRP A 438 -14.12 -2.73 21.94
N CYS A 439 -13.86 -3.84 21.23
CA CYS A 439 -14.92 -4.64 20.59
C CYS A 439 -15.93 -5.16 21.62
N SER A 440 -15.44 -5.65 22.76
CA SER A 440 -16.29 -6.23 23.81
C SER A 440 -17.23 -5.21 24.46
N ARG A 441 -16.86 -3.92 24.51
CA ARG A 441 -17.71 -2.85 25.04
C ARG A 441 -18.82 -2.41 24.09
N ARG A 442 -18.69 -2.74 22.81
CA ARG A 442 -19.65 -2.38 21.76
C ARG A 442 -20.61 -3.52 21.41
N SER A 443 -20.25 -4.76 21.76
CA SER A 443 -21.09 -5.96 21.65
C SER A 443 -22.13 -5.97 22.76
#